data_AF-A0A4Y3K7P4-F1
#
_entry.id   AF-A0A4Y3K7P4-F1
#
_cell.length_a   1.000
_cell.length_b   1.000
_cell.length_c   1.000
_cell.angle_alpha   90.00
_cell.angle_beta   90.00
_cell.angle_gamma   90.00
#
_symmetry.space_group_name_H-M   'P 1'
#
loop_
_entity.id
_entity.type
_entity.pdbx_description
1 polymer ?
#
loop_
_entity_poly.entity_id
_entity_poly.type
_entity_poly.pdbx_seq_one_letter_code
_entity_poly.pdbx_strand_id
1 'polypeptide(L)'
;MTTHADPPGQRSLGQLVSDLSEQTSRLVRAEIQLAKTEIAERAKLLGAGAGLLAAAGVLALYLLAAVLMTLVIVLDLWMPLWVAALVVTLLLLVVVVVLALVGLKAVKKGSPPSPQAAIASVQADVDALKGAAS
;
A
#
# COMPACT_ATOMS: atom_id res chain seq x y z
N MET A 1 28.53 -35.20 -65.66
CA MET A 1 28.39 -34.88 -64.23
C MET A 1 28.15 -33.38 -64.12
N THR A 2 26.90 -32.96 -63.92
CA THR A 2 26.54 -31.55 -63.69
C THR A 2 26.08 -31.42 -62.24
N THR A 3 26.97 -30.94 -61.39
CA THR A 3 26.68 -30.57 -60.00
C THR A 3 25.74 -29.35 -60.00
N HIS A 4 24.51 -29.54 -59.51
CA HIS A 4 23.58 -28.45 -59.23
C HIS A 4 24.12 -27.66 -58.02
N ALA A 5 24.57 -26.43 -58.25
CA ALA A 5 24.86 -25.48 -57.18
C ALA A 5 23.54 -24.80 -56.79
N ASP A 6 23.07 -25.05 -55.57
CA ASP A 6 21.88 -24.40 -55.02
C ASP A 6 22.21 -22.92 -54.72
N PRO A 7 21.39 -21.93 -55.12
CA PRO A 7 21.74 -20.52 -54.98
C PRO A 7 21.64 -20.09 -53.51
N PRO A 8 22.63 -19.36 -52.97
CA PRO A 8 22.51 -18.75 -51.65
C PRO A 8 21.58 -17.54 -51.72
N GLY A 9 20.49 -17.50 -50.94
CA GLY A 9 19.95 -16.20 -50.51
C GLY A 9 18.45 -15.95 -50.44
N GLN A 10 17.54 -16.89 -50.65
CA GLN A 10 16.12 -16.63 -50.46
C GLN A 10 15.63 -17.25 -49.15
N ARG A 11 15.69 -16.48 -48.06
CA ARG A 11 15.04 -16.87 -46.79
C ARG A 11 13.57 -17.12 -47.07
N SER A 12 13.07 -18.30 -46.71
CA SER A 12 11.67 -18.63 -46.95
C SER A 12 10.77 -17.81 -46.01
N LEU A 13 9.54 -17.53 -46.44
CA LEU A 13 8.52 -16.88 -45.60
C LEU A 13 8.32 -17.60 -44.26
N GLY A 14 8.51 -18.93 -44.24
CA GLY A 14 8.47 -19.73 -43.01
C GLY A 14 9.62 -19.43 -42.04
N GLN A 15 10.82 -19.13 -42.53
CA GLN A 15 11.95 -18.71 -41.68
C GLN A 15 11.73 -17.32 -41.08
N LEU A 16 11.18 -16.37 -41.85
CA LEU A 16 10.88 -15.03 -41.36
C LEU A 16 9.81 -15.02 -40.25
N VAL A 17 8.75 -15.83 -40.41
CA VAL A 17 7.72 -15.99 -39.38
C VAL A 17 8.27 -16.68 -38.13
N SER A 18 9.14 -17.69 -38.30
CA SER A 18 9.84 -18.34 -37.19
C SER A 18 10.72 -17.35 -36.42
N ASP A 19 11.52 -16.55 -37.12
CA ASP A 19 12.42 -15.56 -36.51
C ASP A 19 11.64 -14.47 -35.76
N LEU A 20 10.52 -13.98 -36.32
CA LEU A 20 9.65 -13.00 -35.67
C LEU A 20 8.97 -13.58 -34.42
N SER A 21 8.51 -14.83 -34.48
CA SER A 21 7.94 -15.53 -33.32
C SER A 21 8.98 -15.68 -32.21
N GLU A 22 10.21 -16.04 -32.57
CA GLU A 22 11.31 -16.18 -31.63
C GLU A 22 11.73 -14.84 -31.02
N GLN A 23 11.79 -13.77 -31.81
CA GLN A 23 12.05 -12.41 -31.33
C GLN A 23 10.96 -11.91 -30.38
N THR A 24 9.69 -12.15 -30.72
CA THR A 24 8.55 -11.77 -29.88
C THR A 24 8.59 -12.53 -28.55
N SER A 25 8.87 -13.83 -28.58
CA SER A 25 9.05 -14.65 -27.38
C SER A 25 10.21 -14.16 -26.50
N ARG A 26 11.35 -13.78 -27.11
CA ARG A 26 12.49 -13.18 -26.39
C ARG A 26 12.13 -11.85 -25.75
N LEU A 27 11.40 -10.98 -26.45
CA LEU A 27 10.97 -9.69 -25.93
C LEU A 27 10.03 -9.84 -24.73
N VAL A 28 8.99 -10.69 -24.86
CA VAL A 28 8.06 -10.96 -23.75
C VAL A 28 8.81 -11.50 -22.53
N ARG A 29 9.78 -12.41 -22.74
CA ARG A 29 10.58 -12.94 -21.64
C ARG A 29 11.47 -11.87 -21.00
N ALA A 30 12.04 -10.95 -21.80
CA ALA A 30 12.83 -9.83 -21.30
C ALA A 30 11.97 -8.87 -20.47
N GLU A 31 10.77 -8.52 -20.93
CA GLU A 31 9.83 -7.65 -20.21
C GLU A 31 9.41 -8.26 -18.87
N ILE A 32 9.17 -9.57 -18.84
CA ILE A 32 8.88 -10.29 -17.59
C ILE A 32 10.08 -10.24 -16.64
N GLN A 33 11.31 -10.39 -17.13
CA GLN A 33 12.50 -10.30 -16.29
C GLN A 33 12.70 -8.89 -15.75
N LEU A 34 12.49 -7.87 -16.58
CA LEU A 34 12.57 -6.47 -16.18
C LEU A 34 11.51 -6.14 -15.11
N ALA A 35 10.25 -6.52 -15.36
CA ALA A 35 9.17 -6.34 -14.40
C ALA A 35 9.47 -7.06 -13.07
N LYS A 36 10.04 -8.27 -13.12
CA LYS A 36 10.47 -9.00 -11.91
C LYS A 36 11.55 -8.24 -11.15
N THR A 37 12.57 -7.71 -11.83
CA THR A 37 13.63 -6.94 -11.18
C THR A 37 13.09 -5.66 -10.55
N GLU A 38 12.24 -4.93 -11.25
CA GLU A 38 11.64 -3.69 -10.74
C GLU A 38 10.72 -3.97 -9.55
N ILE A 39 9.90 -5.01 -9.62
CA ILE A 39 9.06 -5.45 -8.49
C ILE A 39 9.94 -5.87 -7.31
N ALA A 40 11.02 -6.61 -7.53
CA ALA A 40 11.92 -7.04 -6.47
C ALA A 40 12.62 -5.86 -5.79
N GLU A 41 13.09 -4.87 -6.55
CA GLU A 41 13.68 -3.64 -6.01
C GLU A 41 12.66 -2.82 -5.22
N ARG A 42 11.45 -2.62 -5.76
CA ARG A 42 10.36 -1.95 -5.05
C ARG A 42 9.97 -2.70 -3.78
N ALA A 43 9.86 -4.03 -3.83
CA ALA A 43 9.56 -4.86 -2.68
C ALA A 43 10.66 -4.80 -1.61
N LYS A 44 11.93 -4.74 -2.01
CA LYS A 44 13.06 -4.57 -1.07
C LYS A 44 13.00 -3.23 -0.36
N LEU A 45 12.75 -2.14 -1.09
CA LEU A 45 12.63 -0.80 -0.52
C LEU A 45 11.42 -0.70 0.41
N LEU A 46 10.26 -1.19 -0.03
CA LEU A 46 9.05 -1.24 0.77
C LEU A 46 9.22 -2.14 2.01
N GLY A 47 9.89 -3.28 1.86
CA GLY A 47 10.16 -4.21 2.96
C GLY A 47 11.11 -3.62 4.00
N ALA A 48 12.19 -2.98 3.56
CA ALA A 48 13.10 -2.26 4.45
C ALA A 48 12.39 -1.10 5.16
N GLY A 49 11.59 -0.32 4.41
CA GLY A 49 10.76 0.75 4.97
C GLY A 49 9.79 0.22 6.01
N ALA A 50 9.01 -0.80 5.70
CA ALA A 50 8.06 -1.43 6.63
C ALA A 50 8.77 -1.96 7.89
N GLY A 51 9.94 -2.57 7.73
CA GLY A 51 10.77 -3.03 8.86
C GLY A 51 11.23 -1.89 9.76
N LEU A 52 11.73 -0.79 9.18
CA LEU A 52 12.13 0.41 9.93
C LEU A 52 10.93 1.06 10.64
N LEU A 53 9.78 1.16 9.97
CA LEU A 53 8.56 1.72 10.56
C LEU A 53 8.03 0.84 11.70
N ALA A 54 8.10 -0.49 11.57
CA ALA A 54 7.75 -1.41 12.64
C ALA A 54 8.69 -1.24 13.85
N ALA A 55 10.00 -1.18 13.62
CA ALA A 55 10.99 -0.95 14.67
C ALA A 55 10.79 0.42 15.36
N ALA A 56 10.56 1.48 14.59
CA ALA A 56 10.24 2.80 15.10
C ALA A 56 8.95 2.79 15.93
N GLY A 57 7.91 2.06 15.48
CA GLY A 57 6.67 1.88 16.22
C GLY A 57 6.89 1.23 17.58
N VAL A 58 7.68 0.16 17.65
CA VAL A 58 8.05 -0.50 18.92
C VAL A 58 8.81 0.46 19.83
N LEU A 59 9.83 1.15 19.31
CA LEU A 59 10.61 2.13 20.08
C LEU A 59 9.75 3.31 20.56
N ALA A 60 8.78 3.75 19.77
CA ALA A 60 7.84 4.80 20.15
C ALA A 60 6.96 4.37 21.34
N LEU A 61 6.58 3.09 21.44
CA LEU A 61 5.87 2.57 22.62
C LEU A 61 6.73 2.62 23.89
N TYR A 62 8.00 2.22 23.79
CA TYR A 62 8.94 2.33 24.91
C TYR A 62 9.21 3.78 25.31
N LEU A 63 9.38 4.67 24.32
CA LEU A 63 9.55 6.10 24.56
C LEU A 63 8.32 6.69 25.25
N LEU A 64 7.11 6.34 24.81
CA LEU A 64 5.87 6.78 25.44
C LEU A 64 5.81 6.33 26.91
N ALA A 65 6.13 5.07 27.20
CA ALA A 65 6.18 4.57 28.58
C ALA A 65 7.22 5.33 29.43
N ALA A 66 8.41 5.57 28.88
CA ALA A 66 9.45 6.33 29.56
C ALA A 66 9.02 7.77 29.87
N VAL A 67 8.41 8.47 28.91
CA VAL A 67 7.89 9.84 29.08
C VAL A 67 6.81 9.88 30.16
N LEU A 68 5.85 8.94 30.15
CA LEU A 68 4.81 8.87 31.17
C LEU A 68 5.42 8.63 32.56
N MET A 69 6.41 7.73 32.67
CA MET A 69 7.11 7.50 33.93
C MET A 69 7.88 8.76 34.40
N THR A 70 8.56 9.45 33.48
CA THR A 70 9.22 10.73 33.79
C THR A 70 8.23 11.77 34.30
N LEU A 71 7.05 11.90 33.69
CA LEU A 71 6.00 12.82 34.17
C LEU A 71 5.56 12.47 35.59
N VAL A 72 5.34 11.19 35.88
CA VAL A 72 4.99 10.73 37.24
C VAL A 72 6.08 11.10 38.24
N ILE A 73 7.35 10.83 37.93
CA ILE A 73 8.49 11.15 38.81
C ILE A 73 8.60 12.66 39.04
N VAL A 74 8.42 13.47 38.00
CA VAL A 74 8.47 14.94 38.12
C VAL A 74 7.34 15.45 39.01
N LEU A 75 6.13 14.89 38.89
CA LEU A 75 5.00 15.26 39.75
C LEU A 75 5.16 14.77 41.19
N ASP A 76 5.79 13.61 41.39
CA ASP A 76 6.06 13.04 42.72
C ASP A 76 6.90 13.97 43.61
N LEU A 77 7.67 14.89 43.01
CA LEU A 77 8.39 15.94 43.74
C LEU A 77 7.46 16.93 44.48
N TRP A 78 6.18 17.00 44.11
CA TRP A 78 5.22 18.00 44.60
C TRP A 78 3.99 17.36 45.28
N MET A 79 3.74 16.07 45.07
CA MET A 79 2.57 15.34 45.58
C MET A 79 2.90 13.85 45.75
N PRO A 80 2.12 13.07 46.53
CA PRO A 80 2.36 11.64 46.67
C PRO A 80 2.30 10.89 45.32
N LEU A 81 3.19 9.91 45.14
CA LEU A 81 3.32 9.08 43.93
C LEU A 81 1.99 8.59 43.34
N TRP A 82 1.06 8.15 44.19
CA TRP A 82 -0.24 7.64 43.74
C TRP A 82 -1.11 8.74 43.12
N VAL A 83 -1.04 9.98 43.63
CA VAL A 83 -1.74 11.14 43.06
C VAL A 83 -1.11 11.53 41.73
N ALA A 84 0.23 11.59 41.68
CA ALA A 84 0.98 11.87 40.45
C ALA A 84 0.62 10.87 39.33
N ALA A 85 0.60 9.57 39.65
CA ALA A 85 0.21 8.52 38.71
C ALA A 85 -1.23 8.66 38.20
N LEU A 86 -2.18 9.03 39.08
CA LEU A 86 -3.57 9.26 38.69
C LEU A 86 -3.71 10.48 37.77
N VAL A 87 -3.02 11.59 38.07
CA VAL A 87 -3.04 12.78 37.22
C VAL A 87 -2.54 12.46 35.81
N VAL A 88 -1.38 11.80 35.70
CA VAL A 88 -0.81 11.43 34.39
C VAL A 88 -1.73 10.44 33.64
N THR A 89 -2.34 9.50 34.36
CA THR A 89 -3.32 8.55 33.78
C THR A 89 -4.53 9.26 33.22
N LEU A 90 -5.08 10.25 33.93
CA LEU A 90 -6.24 11.02 33.47
C LEU A 90 -5.89 11.88 32.25
N LEU A 91 -4.70 12.50 32.24
CA LEU A 91 -4.19 13.23 31.08
C LEU A 91 -4.05 12.32 29.85
N LEU A 92 -3.48 11.12 30.03
CA LEU A 92 -3.36 10.15 28.95
C LEU A 92 -4.73 9.67 28.44
N LEU A 93 -5.70 9.47 29.34
CA LEU A 93 -7.06 9.08 28.97
C LEU A 93 -7.71 10.13 28.06
N VAL A 94 -7.54 11.42 28.35
CA VAL A 94 -8.04 12.51 27.49
C VAL A 94 -7.41 12.41 26.09
N VAL A 95 -6.10 12.21 26.00
CA VAL A 95 -5.40 12.04 24.72
C VAL A 95 -5.95 10.84 23.95
N VAL A 96 -6.13 9.69 24.62
CA VAL A 96 -6.70 8.48 24.01
C VAL A 96 -8.09 8.71 23.46
N VAL A 97 -8.97 9.39 24.22
CA VAL A 97 -10.33 9.70 23.76
C VAL A 97 -10.29 10.61 22.53
N VAL A 98 -9.46 11.67 22.54
CA VAL A 98 -9.31 12.57 21.39
C VAL A 98 -8.82 11.81 20.16
N LEU A 99 -7.77 11.00 20.29
CA LEU A 99 -7.23 10.20 19.19
C LEU A 99 -8.24 9.18 18.67
N ALA A 100 -8.98 8.51 19.55
CA ALA A 100 -10.04 7.56 19.16
C ALA A 100 -11.15 8.26 18.37
N LEU A 101 -11.59 9.44 18.80
CA LEU A 101 -12.60 10.22 18.10
C LEU A 101 -12.10 10.72 16.73
N VAL A 102 -10.86 11.21 16.65
CA VAL A 102 -10.25 11.65 15.39
C VAL A 102 -10.06 10.47 14.44
N GLY A 103 -9.54 9.35 14.94
CA GLY A 103 -9.36 8.12 14.17
C GLY A 103 -10.69 7.59 13.63
N LEU A 104 -11.74 7.55 14.46
CA LEU A 104 -13.07 7.13 14.03
C LEU A 104 -13.64 8.06 12.95
N LYS A 105 -13.43 9.38 13.07
CA LYS A 105 -13.83 10.35 12.04
C LYS A 105 -13.06 10.15 10.73
N ALA A 106 -11.75 9.92 10.80
CA ALA A 106 -10.92 9.67 9.62
C ALA A 106 -11.34 8.39 8.90
N VAL A 107 -11.58 7.30 9.63
CA VAL A 107 -12.09 6.04 9.08
C VAL A 107 -13.46 6.25 8.43
N LYS A 108 -14.39 6.94 9.10
CA LYS A 108 -15.72 7.23 8.54
C LYS A 108 -15.65 8.07 7.26
N LYS A 109 -14.71 9.02 7.17
CA LYS A 109 -14.51 9.87 5.98
C LYS A 109 -13.87 9.13 4.81
N GLY A 110 -12.94 8.21 5.09
CA GLY A 110 -12.24 7.39 4.09
C GLY A 110 -12.97 6.10 3.71
N SER A 111 -14.04 5.75 4.42
CA SER A 111 -14.85 4.57 4.08
C SER A 111 -15.66 4.86 2.81
N PRO A 112 -15.68 3.95 1.82
CA PRO A 112 -16.57 4.07 0.68
C PRO A 112 -18.03 4.19 1.18
N PRO A 113 -18.93 4.86 0.42
CA PRO A 113 -20.34 4.95 0.78
C PRO A 113 -20.84 3.54 1.12
N SER A 114 -21.67 3.42 2.16
CA SER A 114 -22.21 2.11 2.55
C SER A 114 -22.76 1.40 1.31
N PRO A 115 -22.70 0.06 1.23
CA PRO A 115 -23.20 -0.65 0.05
C PRO A 115 -24.62 -0.23 -0.35
N GLN A 116 -25.46 0.11 0.64
CA GLN A 116 -26.80 0.66 0.42
C GLN A 116 -26.78 2.04 -0.25
N ALA A 117 -25.89 2.94 0.17
CA ALA A 117 -25.73 4.27 -0.44
C ALA A 117 -25.12 4.18 -1.85
N ALA A 118 -24.20 3.24 -2.10
CA ALA A 118 -23.65 2.99 -3.43
C ALA A 118 -24.69 2.40 -4.39
N ILE A 119 -25.54 1.49 -3.90
CA ILE A 119 -26.66 0.95 -4.69
C ILE A 119 -27.71 2.05 -4.95
N ALA A 120 -28.00 2.89 -3.96
CA ALA A 120 -28.94 4.00 -4.11
C ALA A 120 -28.45 5.06 -5.11
N SER A 121 -27.15 5.39 -5.14
CA SER A 121 -26.60 6.31 -6.14
C SER A 121 -26.68 5.74 -7.55
N VAL A 122 -26.39 4.44 -7.72
CA VAL A 122 -26.53 3.76 -9.02
C VAL A 122 -27.99 3.69 -9.48
N GLN A 123 -28.93 3.44 -8.57
CA GLN A 123 -30.37 3.48 -8.89
C GLN A 123 -30.82 4.88 -9.29
N ALA A 124 -30.40 5.91 -8.56
CA ALA A 124 -30.70 7.30 -8.89
C ALA A 124 -30.13 7.71 -10.26
N ASP A 125 -28.90 7.29 -10.58
CA ASP A 125 -28.29 7.55 -11.89
C ASP A 125 -29.05 6.84 -13.03
N VAL A 126 -29.50 5.60 -12.81
CA VAL A 126 -30.31 4.84 -13.77
C VAL A 126 -31.68 5.50 -14.00
N ASP A 127 -32.33 5.95 -12.92
CA ASP A 127 -33.64 6.60 -13.01
C ASP A 127 -33.56 7.98 -13.67
N ALA A 128 -32.49 8.73 -13.42
CA ALA A 128 -32.22 10.00 -14.10
C ALA A 128 -32.03 9.80 -15.61
N LEU A 129 -31.32 8.74 -16.03
CA LEU A 129 -31.14 8.41 -17.45
C LEU A 129 -32.44 7.95 -18.11
N LYS A 130 -33.29 7.19 -17.40
CA LYS A 130 -34.61 6.78 -17.92
C LYS A 130 -35.55 7.96 -18.08
N GLY A 131 -35.57 8.89 -17.12
CA GLY A 131 -36.38 10.10 -17.20
C GLY A 131 -35.92 11.09 -18.27
N ALA A 132 -34.63 11.08 -18.64
CA ALA A 132 -34.11 11.90 -19.74
C ALA A 132 -34.37 11.29 -21.14
N ALA A 133 -34.73 10.01 -21.22
CA ALA A 133 -34.97 9.27 -22.46
C ALA A 133 -36.46 9.13 -22.83
N SER A 134 -37.37 9.65 -22.00
CA SER A 134 -38.82 9.70 -22.18
C SER A 134 -39.30 11.12 -22.44
#